data_AF-A0AA39PJU9-F1
#
_entry.id   AF-A0AA39PJU9-F1
#
_cell.length_a   1.000
_cell.length_b   1.000
_cell.length_c   1.000
_cell.angle_alpha   90.00
_cell.angle_beta   90.00
_cell.angle_gamma   90.00
#
_symmetry.space_group_name_H-M   'P 1'
#
loop_
_entity.id
_entity.type
_entity.pdbx_description
1 polymer ?
#
loop_
_entity_poly.entity_id
_entity_poly.type
_entity_poly.pdbx_seq_one_letter_code
_entity_poly.pdbx_strand_id
1 'polypeptide(L)'
;MIHAPTICLEGTNDPPLHRSSFTEDGECPGGDRSKSEKESVDKKIAELEKLEMDLATRYGMVDCGEIDSVEVFDEAKFRAFSDPQSMLDAKQMDELDKLRYRRTMILSGV
;
A
#
# COMPACT_ATOMS: atom_id res chain seq x y z
N MET A 1 1.03 9.10 -52.24
CA MET A 1 0.38 10.41 -52.24
C MET A 1 1.18 11.33 -51.36
N ILE A 2 1.91 12.24 -52.00
CA ILE A 2 2.79 13.24 -51.37
C ILE A 2 1.98 14.53 -51.39
N HIS A 3 1.69 15.11 -50.23
CA HIS A 3 1.17 16.46 -50.13
C HIS A 3 2.27 17.37 -49.59
N ALA A 4 2.69 18.30 -50.43
CA ALA A 4 3.27 19.58 -50.07
C ALA A 4 2.68 20.60 -51.08
N PRO A 5 2.79 21.92 -50.89
CA PRO A 5 3.18 22.72 -49.73
C PRO A 5 2.17 23.87 -49.47
N THR A 6 2.43 24.78 -48.54
CA THR A 6 2.42 26.24 -48.79
C THR A 6 3.06 26.96 -47.60
N ILE A 7 4.08 27.73 -47.95
CA ILE A 7 4.88 28.67 -47.17
C ILE A 7 4.28 30.07 -47.32
N CYS A 8 4.53 30.93 -46.33
CA CYS A 8 4.78 32.39 -46.39
C CYS A 8 4.35 33.02 -45.05
N LEU A 9 4.97 34.04 -44.47
CA LEU A 9 6.32 34.60 -44.38
C LEU A 9 6.13 35.84 -43.47
N GLU A 10 7.04 36.03 -42.52
CA GLU A 10 7.44 37.29 -41.88
C GLU A 10 6.48 38.07 -40.95
N GLY A 11 7.00 38.35 -39.75
CA GLY A 11 6.49 39.34 -38.80
C GLY A 11 7.42 39.38 -37.59
N THR A 12 8.13 40.50 -37.44
CA THR A 12 9.39 40.70 -36.72
C THR A 12 9.27 40.95 -35.21
N ASN A 13 10.44 40.89 -34.53
CA ASN A 13 10.90 41.62 -33.32
C ASN A 13 11.11 40.80 -32.02
N ASP A 14 12.37 40.49 -31.72
CA ASP A 14 12.91 40.29 -30.35
C ASP A 14 13.23 41.67 -29.69
N PRO A 15 13.61 41.76 -28.39
CA PRO A 15 12.87 41.50 -27.15
C PRO A 15 12.90 42.76 -26.23
N PRO A 16 12.41 42.76 -24.96
CA PRO A 16 13.36 42.49 -23.87
C PRO A 16 12.79 41.86 -22.59
N LEU A 17 13.64 41.05 -21.96
CA LEU A 17 13.86 40.93 -20.50
C LEU A 17 12.65 41.13 -19.59
N HIS A 18 12.00 40.04 -19.18
CA HIS A 18 11.26 40.03 -17.92
C HIS A 18 11.80 38.96 -16.98
N ARG A 19 12.86 39.40 -16.28
CA ARG A 19 13.10 39.20 -14.85
C ARG A 19 12.55 37.89 -14.28
N SER A 20 13.48 36.96 -14.08
CA SER A 20 13.34 35.86 -13.13
C SER A 20 12.85 36.40 -11.78
N SER A 21 11.58 36.20 -11.46
CA SER A 21 11.14 36.19 -10.07
C SER A 21 11.32 34.76 -9.58
N PHE A 22 12.48 34.55 -8.96
CA PHE A 22 12.60 33.62 -7.85
C PHE A 22 11.44 33.89 -6.88
N THR A 23 10.44 33.03 -6.86
CA THR A 23 9.71 32.74 -5.63
C THR A 23 10.17 31.35 -5.24
N GLU A 24 11.26 31.34 -4.46
CA GLU A 24 11.56 30.24 -3.53
C GLU A 24 10.45 30.21 -2.48
N ASP A 25 9.26 29.77 -2.90
CA ASP A 25 8.31 29.22 -1.97
C ASP A 25 8.76 27.78 -1.79
N GLY A 26 9.71 27.62 -0.86
CA GLY A 26 10.15 26.34 -0.36
C GLY A 26 8.99 25.62 0.31
N GLU A 27 8.13 25.01 -0.50
CA GLU A 27 7.35 23.87 -0.06
C GLU A 27 8.35 22.75 0.20
N CYS A 28 8.74 22.60 1.46
CA CYS A 28 9.21 21.33 1.97
C CYS A 28 7.98 20.50 2.35
N PRO A 29 7.48 19.57 1.50
CA PRO A 29 6.53 18.55 1.93
C PRO A 29 7.28 17.47 2.72
N GLY A 30 7.86 17.87 3.86
CA GLY A 30 8.60 17.00 4.76
C GLY A 30 7.81 16.79 6.05
N GLY A 31 6.70 16.05 6.00
CA GLY A 31 5.92 15.81 7.23
C GLY A 31 4.86 14.70 7.20
N ASP A 32 4.24 14.43 6.04
CA ASP A 32 3.01 13.61 6.03
C ASP A 32 3.14 12.17 5.53
N ARG A 33 4.23 11.81 4.84
CA ARG A 33 4.35 10.47 4.23
C ARG A 33 4.40 9.35 5.26
N SER A 34 5.15 9.52 6.35
CA SER A 34 5.30 8.48 7.38
C SER A 34 4.03 8.28 8.22
N LYS A 35 3.24 9.35 8.44
CA LYS A 35 1.94 9.24 9.12
C LYS A 35 0.91 8.54 8.25
N SER A 36 0.84 8.93 6.98
CA SER A 36 -0.07 8.32 6.00
C SER A 36 0.24 6.83 5.78
N GLU A 37 1.52 6.46 5.74
CA GLU A 37 1.93 5.05 5.64
C GLU A 37 1.51 4.24 6.86
N LYS A 38 1.78 4.75 8.08
CA LYS A 38 1.37 4.08 9.32
C LYS A 38 -0.14 3.84 9.38
N GLU A 39 -0.95 4.86 9.07
CA GLU A 39 -2.41 4.73 9.07
C GLU A 39 -2.90 3.70 8.06
N SER A 40 -2.27 3.62 6.88
CA SER A 40 -2.62 2.63 5.88
C SER A 40 -2.30 1.19 6.33
N VAL A 41 -1.15 0.99 6.99
CA VAL A 41 -0.74 -0.30 7.55
C VAL A 41 -1.67 -0.70 8.70
N ASP A 42 -1.96 0.20 9.63
CA ASP A 42 -2.85 -0.05 10.77
C ASP A 42 -4.26 -0.44 10.31
N LYS A 43 -4.80 0.26 9.30
CA LYS A 43 -6.12 -0.08 8.74
C LYS A 43 -6.14 -1.47 8.12
N LYS A 44 -5.11 -1.82 7.34
CA LYS A 44 -5.04 -3.13 6.68
C LYS A 44 -4.86 -4.27 7.68
N ILE A 45 -4.09 -4.06 8.75
CA ILE A 45 -3.95 -5.01 9.86
C ILE A 45 -5.31 -5.26 10.49
N ALA A 46 -6.07 -4.23 10.84
CA ALA A 46 -7.38 -4.40 11.47
C ALA A 46 -8.38 -5.18 10.59
N GLU A 47 -8.36 -4.96 9.27
CA GLU A 47 -9.18 -5.73 8.32
C GLU A 47 -8.80 -7.22 8.31
N LEU A 48 -7.50 -7.53 8.35
CA LEU A 48 -7.00 -8.90 8.34
C LEU A 48 -7.12 -9.60 9.69
N GLU A 49 -7.04 -8.87 10.81
CA GLU A 49 -7.29 -9.42 12.16
C GLU A 49 -8.77 -9.83 12.32
N LYS A 50 -9.69 -9.08 11.71
CA LYS A 50 -11.09 -9.51 11.66
C LYS A 50 -11.25 -10.82 10.88
N LEU A 51 -10.56 -10.94 9.74
CA LEU A 51 -10.56 -12.18 8.96
C LEU A 51 -9.94 -13.35 9.74
N GLU A 52 -8.86 -13.13 10.48
CA GLU A 52 -8.23 -14.12 11.35
C GLU A 52 -9.22 -14.65 12.40
N MET A 53 -10.04 -13.77 12.99
CA MET A 53 -11.10 -14.17 13.91
C MET A 53 -12.21 -14.97 13.22
N ASP A 54 -12.63 -14.56 12.03
CA ASP A 54 -13.61 -15.31 11.23
C ASP A 54 -13.06 -16.71 10.85
N LEU A 55 -11.76 -16.81 10.54
CA LEU A 55 -11.06 -18.06 10.26
C LEU A 55 -10.99 -18.95 11.49
N ALA A 56 -10.53 -18.44 12.63
CA ALA A 56 -10.48 -19.16 13.89
C ALA A 56 -11.85 -19.74 14.24
N THR A 57 -12.92 -18.96 14.05
CA THR A 57 -14.30 -19.41 14.26
C THR A 57 -14.67 -20.55 13.32
N ARG A 58 -14.38 -20.42 12.02
CA ARG A 58 -14.64 -21.47 11.01
C ARG A 58 -13.84 -22.75 11.26
N TYR A 59 -12.66 -22.63 11.87
CA TYR A 59 -11.77 -23.75 12.15
C TYR A 59 -12.03 -24.38 13.53
N GLY A 60 -12.86 -23.76 14.38
CA GLY A 60 -13.14 -24.23 15.73
C GLY A 60 -12.01 -23.95 16.72
N MET A 61 -11.26 -22.86 16.51
CA MET A 61 -10.07 -22.46 17.28
C MET A 61 -10.36 -21.31 18.26
N VAL A 62 -11.62 -21.07 18.61
CA VAL A 62 -12.04 -19.96 19.51
C VAL A 62 -12.23 -20.45 20.96
N ASP A 63 -11.81 -21.68 21.24
CA ASP A 63 -12.06 -22.32 22.50
C ASP A 63 -11.09 -21.81 23.57
N CYS A 64 -11.58 -20.91 24.44
CA CYS A 64 -11.00 -20.52 25.74
C CYS A 64 -10.03 -19.32 25.79
N GLY A 65 -10.04 -18.37 24.86
CA GLY A 65 -9.33 -17.10 25.10
C GLY A 65 -8.85 -16.35 23.87
N GLU A 66 -7.59 -15.90 23.93
CA GLU A 66 -6.90 -15.27 22.80
C GLU A 66 -6.72 -16.27 21.65
N ILE A 67 -6.88 -15.79 20.43
CA ILE A 67 -6.66 -16.56 19.22
C ILE A 67 -5.16 -16.77 19.04
N ASP A 68 -4.72 -18.01 18.88
CA ASP A 68 -3.35 -18.31 18.44
C ASP A 68 -3.23 -18.07 16.94
N SER A 69 -2.67 -16.91 16.58
CA SER A 69 -2.42 -16.52 15.19
C SER A 69 -1.59 -17.52 14.40
N VAL A 70 -0.64 -18.21 15.05
CA VAL A 70 0.23 -19.19 14.38
C VAL A 70 -0.59 -20.41 14.01
N GLU A 71 -1.44 -20.88 14.93
CA GLU A 71 -2.31 -22.03 14.71
C GLU A 71 -3.33 -21.77 13.58
N VAL A 72 -3.95 -20.58 13.56
CA VAL A 72 -4.88 -20.19 12.48
C VAL A 72 -4.18 -20.15 11.13
N PHE A 73 -2.95 -19.64 11.06
CA PHE A 73 -2.19 -19.59 9.82
C PHE A 73 -1.74 -20.99 9.36
N ASP A 74 -1.29 -21.85 10.28
CA ASP A 74 -0.90 -23.22 9.97
C ASP A 74 -2.06 -24.03 9.41
N GLU A 75 -3.26 -23.89 9.98
CA GLU A 75 -4.48 -24.51 9.47
C GLU A 75 -4.89 -23.93 8.11
N ALA A 76 -4.79 -22.61 7.91
CA ALA A 76 -5.07 -21.98 6.62
C ALA A 76 -4.13 -22.52 5.52
N LYS A 77 -2.83 -22.71 5.82
CA LYS A 77 -1.88 -23.35 4.91
C LYS A 77 -2.26 -24.81 4.64
N PHE A 78 -2.55 -25.58 5.69
CA PHE A 78 -2.95 -26.98 5.57
C PHE A 78 -4.17 -27.14 4.64
N ARG A 79 -5.18 -26.28 4.81
CA ARG A 79 -6.37 -26.25 3.94
C ARG A 79 -6.05 -25.81 2.53
N ALA A 80 -5.18 -24.84 2.32
CA ALA A 80 -4.76 -24.40 1.00
C ALA A 80 -4.07 -25.52 0.17
N PHE A 81 -3.43 -26.48 0.83
CA PHE A 81 -2.89 -27.67 0.14
C PHE A 81 -3.98 -28.66 -0.29
N SER A 82 -5.12 -28.68 0.41
CA SER A 82 -6.21 -29.63 0.17
C SER A 82 -7.33 -29.05 -0.70
N ASP A 83 -7.57 -27.74 -0.61
CA ASP A 83 -8.62 -27.00 -1.30
C ASP A 83 -8.05 -25.70 -1.89
N PRO A 84 -8.00 -25.56 -3.23
CA PRO A 84 -7.55 -24.35 -3.89
C PRO A 84 -8.34 -23.09 -3.53
N GLN A 85 -9.61 -23.21 -3.11
CA GLN A 85 -10.41 -22.05 -2.68
C GLN A 85 -9.89 -21.46 -1.35
N SER A 86 -9.25 -22.30 -0.52
CA SER A 86 -8.64 -21.90 0.76
C SER A 86 -7.26 -21.21 0.58
N MET A 87 -6.73 -21.16 -0.64
CA MET A 87 -5.45 -20.49 -0.95
C MET A 87 -5.46 -18.99 -0.63
N LEU A 88 -6.62 -18.34 -0.75
CA LEU A 88 -6.76 -16.92 -0.44
C LEU A 88 -6.57 -16.66 1.06
N ASP A 89 -7.18 -17.49 1.90
CA ASP A 89 -7.09 -17.39 3.36
C ASP A 89 -5.62 -17.49 3.81
N ALA A 90 -4.86 -18.46 3.28
CA ALA A 90 -3.43 -18.60 3.58
C ALA A 90 -2.60 -17.38 3.14
N LYS A 91 -2.88 -16.80 1.97
CA LYS A 91 -2.20 -15.59 1.50
C LYS A 91 -2.50 -14.37 2.37
N GLN A 92 -3.75 -14.25 2.84
CA GLN A 92 -4.17 -13.15 3.70
C GLN A 92 -3.55 -13.24 5.10
N MET A 93 -3.38 -14.45 5.64
CA MET A 93 -2.65 -14.65 6.91
C MET A 93 -1.15 -14.37 6.77
N ASP A 94 -0.52 -14.77 5.66
CA ASP A 94 0.86 -14.38 5.33
C ASP A 94 1.03 -12.86 5.18
N GLU A 95 0.05 -12.18 4.56
CA GLU A 95 0.03 -10.71 4.47
C GLU A 95 -0.08 -10.05 5.86
N LEU A 96 -0.93 -10.59 6.74
CA LEU A 96 -1.10 -10.10 8.10
C LEU A 96 0.21 -10.15 8.89
N ASP A 97 0.92 -11.28 8.84
CA ASP A 97 2.21 -11.44 9.53
C ASP A 97 3.26 -10.43 9.03
N LYS A 98 3.37 -10.26 7.71
CA LYS A 98 4.26 -9.27 7.10
C LYS A 98 3.92 -7.84 7.51
N LEU A 99 2.64 -7.51 7.60
CA LEU A 99 2.19 -6.18 8.04
C LEU A 99 2.46 -5.95 9.52
N ARG A 100 2.27 -6.95 10.39
CA ARG A 100 2.63 -6.88 11.82
C ARG A 100 4.14 -6.63 11.99
N TYR A 101 4.96 -7.32 11.20
CA TYR A 101 6.40 -7.08 11.16
C TYR A 101 6.73 -5.65 10.69
N ARG A 102 6.17 -5.22 9.56
CA ARG A 102 6.39 -3.86 9.02
C ARG A 102 5.94 -2.77 10.00
N ARG A 103 4.80 -2.96 10.66
CA ARG A 103 4.29 -2.06 11.69
C ARG A 103 5.29 -1.94 12.83
N THR A 104 5.86 -3.06 13.28
CA THR A 104 6.89 -3.09 14.32
C THR A 104 8.12 -2.28 13.89
N MET A 105 8.58 -2.44 12.65
CA MET A 105 9.69 -1.66 12.09
C MET A 105 9.37 -0.15 12.09
N ILE A 106 8.20 0.26 11.59
CA ILE A 106 7.73 1.65 11.58
C ILE A 106 7.68 2.24 13.00
N LEU A 107 7.17 1.48 13.97
CA LEU A 107 7.08 1.92 15.37
C LEU A 107 8.46 2.00 16.05
N SER A 108 9.41 1.15 15.64
CA SER A 108 10.77 1.15 16.17
C SER A 108 11.68 2.23 15.57
N GLY A 109 11.27 2.87 14.48
CA GLY A 109 12.05 3.93 13.82
C GLY A 109 13.36 3.45 13.18
N VAL A 110 13.45 2.15 12.87
CA VAL A 110 14.61 1.49 12.23
C VAL A 110 14.44 1.47 10.72
#